data_AF-A0A1B6ITT0-F1
#
_entry.id   AF-A0A1B6ITT0-F1
#
_cell.length_a   1.000
_cell.length_b   1.000
_cell.length_c   1.000
_cell.angle_alpha   90.00
_cell.angle_beta   90.00
_cell.angle_gamma   90.00
#
_symmetry.space_group_name_H-M   'P 1'
#
loop_
_entity.id
_entity.type
_entity.pdbx_description
1 polymer ?
#
loop_
_entity_poly.entity_id
_entity_poly.type
_entity_poly.pdbx_seq_one_letter_code
_entity_poly.pdbx_strand_id
1 'polypeptide(L)'
;SEFALEEALCDTDTESGEETFHHFPLSRALISQSVGAKFVCRPFLRLANQATNTSWQGWTEGDHHRHAFNVLSRAVIELVAQQQGATFKKCFRRVVRKTSLKGKDFLSYVEESLSRCEFINQKQSSTFEQNKNNIRNSLLEMWEQHKDKSRLVEAVTGLQMCLEPVAESLVVADRACYLWEGGRSDVRVVRMID
;
A
#
# COMPACT_ATOMS: atom_id res chain seq x y z
N SER A 1 -22.67 -4.33 26.45
CA SER A 1 -23.30 -5.15 25.40
C SER A 1 -22.37 -5.08 24.22
N GLU A 2 -21.61 -6.16 24.08
CA GLU A 2 -20.35 -6.31 23.37
C GLU A 2 -20.67 -7.06 22.08
N PHE A 3 -20.39 -6.48 20.92
CA PHE A 3 -20.57 -7.17 19.64
C PHE A 3 -19.22 -7.78 19.24
N ALA A 4 -19.10 -9.08 19.55
CA ALA A 4 -18.14 -9.97 18.96
C ALA A 4 -18.50 -10.20 17.47
N LEU A 5 -17.48 -10.26 16.63
CA LEU A 5 -17.45 -11.08 15.42
C LEU A 5 -15.99 -11.50 15.19
N GLU A 6 -15.64 -12.64 15.77
CA GLU A 6 -14.55 -13.51 15.33
C GLU A 6 -15.05 -14.42 14.20
N GLU A 7 -14.19 -14.61 13.19
CA GLU A 7 -13.87 -15.86 12.46
C GLU A 7 -13.31 -15.47 11.07
N ALA A 8 -12.00 -15.57 10.81
CA ALA A 8 -11.11 -16.75 10.69
C ALA A 8 -10.91 -17.12 9.21
N LEU A 9 -9.67 -17.01 8.73
CA LEU A 9 -9.14 -17.78 7.61
C LEU A 9 -7.68 -18.14 7.94
N CYS A 10 -7.55 -19.39 8.39
CA CYS A 10 -6.32 -20.11 8.70
C CYS A 10 -5.73 -20.73 7.42
N ASP A 11 -4.40 -20.82 7.33
CA ASP A 11 -3.62 -22.06 7.08
C ASP A 11 -2.16 -21.68 6.74
N THR A 12 -1.21 -21.86 7.66
CA THR A 12 -0.44 -23.07 8.09
C THR A 12 0.88 -23.16 7.33
N ASP A 13 1.99 -22.96 8.05
CA ASP A 13 3.02 -23.99 8.27
C ASP A 13 4.19 -23.42 9.07
N THR A 14 4.29 -23.83 10.34
CA THR A 14 5.48 -23.73 11.19
C THR A 14 5.68 -25.06 11.90
N GLU A 15 6.79 -25.75 11.58
CA GLU A 15 7.43 -26.71 12.48
C GLU A 15 8.75 -26.11 12.98
N SER A 16 8.64 -25.19 13.93
CA SER A 16 9.52 -25.02 15.10
C SER A 16 9.07 -23.76 15.84
N GLY A 17 8.67 -23.94 17.10
CA GLY A 17 7.98 -22.93 17.90
C GLY A 17 8.87 -21.74 18.26
N GLU A 18 8.52 -20.57 17.74
CA GLU A 18 7.88 -19.48 18.48
C GLU A 18 7.70 -18.29 17.53
N GLU A 19 6.50 -18.09 17.00
CA GLU A 19 6.15 -16.90 16.23
C GLU A 19 4.88 -16.28 16.82
N THR A 20 4.94 -15.04 17.32
CA THR A 20 3.74 -14.30 17.69
C THR A 20 3.81 -12.83 17.27
N PHE A 21 2.86 -12.38 16.43
CA PHE A 21 2.46 -10.98 16.23
C PHE A 21 1.03 -10.90 15.68
N HIS A 22 0.13 -10.20 16.37
CA HIS A 22 -1.32 -10.31 16.17
C HIS A 22 -1.97 -9.22 15.27
N HIS A 23 -1.30 -8.84 14.16
CA HIS A 23 -1.81 -7.98 13.04
C HIS A 23 -1.80 -6.43 13.18
N PHE A 24 -0.59 -5.85 13.28
CA PHE A 24 -0.17 -4.42 13.22
C PHE A 24 -0.95 -3.45 12.28
N PRO A 25 -1.59 -2.36 12.77
CA PRO A 25 -0.99 -1.08 13.17
C PRO A 25 -1.23 -0.77 14.66
N LEU A 26 -0.23 -0.24 15.34
CA LEU A 26 -0.05 -0.63 16.74
C LEU A 26 -0.98 0.04 17.76
N SER A 27 -1.45 -0.78 18.70
CA SER A 27 -2.57 -0.53 19.61
C SER A 27 -2.13 -0.28 21.08
N ARG A 28 -3.03 -0.49 22.04
CA ARG A 28 -3.28 0.40 23.21
C ARG A 28 -2.49 0.12 24.49
N ALA A 29 -1.19 0.10 24.33
CA ALA A 29 -0.26 -0.76 25.02
C ALA A 29 0.42 -1.29 23.79
N LEU A 30 1.73 -1.09 23.59
CA LEU A 30 2.47 -1.59 22.42
C LEU A 30 3.37 -2.77 22.80
N ILE A 31 2.84 -4.01 22.88
CA ILE A 31 1.40 -4.32 23.07
C ILE A 31 0.89 -4.41 24.54
N SER A 32 1.75 -4.11 25.51
CA SER A 32 1.59 -4.08 27.00
C SER A 32 2.94 -4.41 27.56
N GLN A 33 3.70 -5.18 26.78
CA GLN A 33 5.13 -5.24 26.72
C GLN A 33 5.50 -5.75 25.32
N SER A 34 6.75 -5.65 24.92
CA SER A 34 7.40 -6.56 23.98
C SER A 34 7.88 -7.82 24.73
N VAL A 35 7.00 -8.49 25.52
CA VAL A 35 7.36 -9.63 26.40
C VAL A 35 7.84 -10.82 25.58
N GLY A 36 9.05 -11.28 25.91
CA GLY A 36 9.76 -12.40 25.29
C GLY A 36 10.71 -12.00 24.14
N ALA A 37 10.43 -10.90 23.45
CA ALA A 37 11.19 -10.50 22.27
C ALA A 37 12.47 -9.73 22.66
N LYS A 38 13.65 -10.28 22.33
CA LYS A 38 14.93 -9.56 22.43
C LYS A 38 15.09 -8.44 21.40
N PHE A 39 14.34 -8.50 20.29
CA PHE A 39 14.44 -7.54 19.19
C PHE A 39 13.08 -7.24 18.56
N VAL A 40 12.80 -5.96 18.32
CA VAL A 40 11.70 -5.49 17.48
C VAL A 40 12.31 -5.08 16.13
N CYS A 41 12.21 -5.95 15.12
CA CYS A 41 12.83 -5.77 13.79
C CYS A 41 12.17 -4.68 12.89
N ARG A 42 12.93 -4.21 11.89
CA ARG A 42 12.53 -3.20 10.88
C ARG A 42 11.13 -3.36 10.24
N PRO A 43 10.57 -4.56 9.99
CA PRO A 43 9.20 -4.70 9.48
C PRO A 43 8.12 -4.09 10.39
N PHE A 44 8.41 -3.92 11.70
CA PHE A 44 7.53 -3.26 12.67
C PHE A 44 7.60 -1.73 12.65
N LEU A 45 8.52 -1.14 11.86
CA LEU A 45 8.78 0.30 11.83
C LEU A 45 8.64 0.89 10.42
N ARG A 46 8.54 0.04 9.40
CA ARG A 46 8.29 0.46 8.01
C ARG A 46 6.93 1.15 7.90
N LEU A 47 6.98 2.46 7.75
CA LEU A 47 5.83 3.23 7.28
C LEU A 47 5.64 2.88 5.80
N ALA A 48 4.76 1.93 5.54
CA ALA A 48 4.19 1.67 4.20
C ALA A 48 5.19 1.26 3.10
N ASN A 49 5.60 -0.01 3.16
CA ASN A 49 5.84 -0.92 2.03
C ASN A 49 6.05 -0.27 0.63
N GLN A 50 7.20 0.33 0.41
CA GLN A 50 7.77 0.52 -0.93
C GLN A 50 8.99 -0.40 -1.13
N ALA A 51 9.41 -0.59 -2.38
CA ALA A 51 10.65 -1.31 -2.66
C ALA A 51 11.81 -0.63 -1.93
N THR A 52 12.79 -1.38 -1.42
CA THR A 52 13.93 -0.73 -0.75
C THR A 52 14.63 0.22 -1.71
N ASN A 53 15.22 1.31 -1.21
CA ASN A 53 16.05 2.20 -2.02
C ASN A 53 17.09 1.42 -2.84
N THR A 54 17.72 0.42 -2.22
CA THR A 54 18.63 -0.53 -2.89
C THR A 54 17.99 -1.32 -4.04
N SER A 55 16.72 -1.72 -3.89
CA SER A 55 15.98 -2.40 -4.97
C SER A 55 15.66 -1.44 -6.10
N TRP A 56 15.22 -0.20 -5.79
CA TRP A 56 14.89 0.81 -6.80
C TRP A 56 16.12 1.25 -7.60
N GLN A 57 17.28 1.41 -6.97
CA GLN A 57 18.55 1.69 -7.66
C GLN A 57 18.97 0.58 -8.61
N GLY A 58 18.62 -0.68 -8.29
CA GLY A 58 18.91 -1.85 -9.11
C GLY A 58 17.90 -2.12 -10.23
N TRP A 59 16.87 -1.29 -10.39
CA TRP A 59 15.85 -1.49 -11.42
C TRP A 59 16.37 -1.16 -12.81
N THR A 60 15.90 -1.94 -13.78
CA THR A 60 16.11 -1.61 -15.20
C THR A 60 15.20 -0.46 -15.62
N GLU A 61 15.51 0.22 -16.73
CA GLU A 61 14.61 1.22 -17.32
C GLU A 61 13.19 0.64 -17.57
N GLY A 62 13.13 -0.62 -17.98
CA GLY A 62 11.86 -1.34 -18.18
C GLY A 62 11.05 -1.50 -16.89
N ASP A 63 11.73 -1.69 -15.76
CA ASP A 63 11.14 -1.78 -14.42
C ASP A 63 10.61 -0.44 -13.94
N HIS A 64 11.41 0.63 -14.05
CA HIS A 64 10.96 2.00 -13.76
C HIS A 64 9.73 2.36 -14.59
N HIS A 65 9.76 2.11 -15.89
CA HIS A 65 8.60 2.41 -16.74
C HIS A 65 7.36 1.57 -16.33
N ARG A 66 7.56 0.32 -15.89
CA ARG A 66 6.47 -0.53 -15.39
C ARG A 66 5.93 -0.03 -14.04
N HIS A 67 6.79 0.42 -13.14
CA HIS A 67 6.38 1.00 -11.86
C HIS A 67 5.57 2.27 -12.09
N ALA A 68 6.13 3.23 -12.83
CA ALA A 68 5.50 4.50 -13.16
C ALA A 68 4.12 4.29 -13.80
N PHE A 69 4.02 3.40 -14.78
CA PHE A 69 2.75 3.02 -15.39
C PHE A 69 1.74 2.54 -14.35
N ASN A 70 2.10 1.58 -13.49
CA ASN A 70 1.18 1.04 -12.49
C ASN A 70 0.77 2.05 -11.43
N VAL A 71 1.65 2.97 -11.03
CA VAL A 71 1.33 4.05 -10.09
C VAL A 71 0.38 5.05 -10.73
N LEU A 72 0.71 5.51 -11.93
CA LEU A 72 -0.12 6.48 -12.66
C LEU A 72 -1.51 5.92 -12.97
N SER A 73 -1.60 4.65 -13.39
CA SER A 73 -2.89 4.00 -13.64
C SER A 73 -3.80 3.97 -12.41
N ARG A 74 -3.22 3.71 -11.23
CA ARG A 74 -3.98 3.75 -9.96
C ARG A 74 -4.41 5.17 -9.62
N ALA A 75 -3.52 6.15 -9.77
CA ALA A 75 -3.82 7.55 -9.53
C ALA A 75 -4.95 8.06 -10.44
N VAL A 76 -4.97 7.65 -11.71
CA VAL A 76 -6.05 7.99 -12.65
C VAL A 76 -7.39 7.42 -12.19
N ILE A 77 -7.42 6.14 -11.77
CA ILE A 77 -8.63 5.50 -11.23
C ILE A 77 -9.15 6.23 -10.00
N GLU A 78 -8.27 6.54 -9.06
CA GLU A 78 -8.61 7.25 -7.82
C GLU A 78 -9.12 8.66 -8.11
N LEU A 79 -8.48 9.39 -9.03
CA LEU A 79 -8.88 10.74 -9.42
C LEU A 79 -10.26 10.77 -10.08
N VAL A 80 -10.54 9.83 -11.00
CA VAL A 80 -11.87 9.73 -11.63
C VAL A 80 -12.95 9.37 -10.61
N ALA A 81 -12.66 8.43 -9.70
CA ALA A 81 -13.59 8.10 -8.61
C ALA A 81 -13.91 9.35 -7.78
N GLN A 82 -12.89 10.12 -7.39
CA GLN A 82 -13.05 11.35 -6.62
C GLN A 82 -13.87 12.42 -7.37
N GLN A 83 -13.58 12.67 -8.64
CA GLN A 83 -14.31 13.65 -9.45
C GLN A 83 -15.80 13.30 -9.63
N GLN A 84 -16.11 12.01 -9.67
CA GLN A 84 -17.48 11.52 -9.81
C GLN A 84 -18.20 11.35 -8.45
N GLY A 85 -17.54 11.70 -7.33
CA GLY A 85 -18.08 11.50 -5.99
C GLY A 85 -18.31 10.02 -5.64
N ALA A 86 -17.55 9.12 -6.27
CA ALA A 86 -17.61 7.69 -6.08
C ALA A 86 -16.44 7.20 -5.21
N THR A 87 -16.65 6.12 -4.48
CA THR A 87 -15.59 5.38 -3.79
C THR A 87 -15.17 4.19 -4.65
N PHE A 88 -13.87 4.02 -4.84
CA PHE A 88 -13.31 2.85 -5.51
C PHE A 88 -13.10 1.71 -4.52
N LYS A 89 -13.87 0.62 -4.64
CA LYS A 89 -13.76 -0.57 -3.79
C LYS A 89 -13.08 -1.71 -4.55
N LYS A 90 -11.98 -2.21 -4.00
CA LYS A 90 -11.29 -3.39 -4.54
C LYS A 90 -12.02 -4.66 -4.09
N CYS A 91 -12.43 -5.51 -5.04
CA CYS A 91 -13.02 -6.81 -4.71
C CYS A 91 -11.96 -7.91 -4.57
N PHE A 92 -10.70 -7.61 -4.96
CA PHE A 92 -9.59 -8.54 -4.92
C PHE A 92 -8.30 -7.88 -4.42
N ARG A 93 -7.41 -8.69 -3.84
CA ARG A 93 -6.08 -8.25 -3.35
C ARG A 93 -5.26 -7.51 -4.42
N ARG A 94 -5.37 -7.93 -5.68
CA ARG A 94 -4.72 -7.27 -6.84
C ARG A 94 -5.79 -6.79 -7.79
N VAL A 95 -5.81 -5.49 -8.09
CA VAL A 95 -6.71 -4.87 -9.06
C VAL A 95 -6.50 -5.49 -10.45
N VAL A 96 -5.24 -5.67 -10.85
CA VAL A 96 -4.89 -6.20 -12.19
C VAL A 96 -3.99 -7.42 -12.06
N ARG A 97 -4.21 -8.44 -12.90
CA ARG A 97 -3.32 -9.62 -12.99
C ARG A 97 -2.07 -9.28 -13.80
N LYS A 98 -0.90 -9.80 -13.38
CA LYS A 98 0.37 -9.63 -14.12
C LYS A 98 0.26 -10.18 -15.56
N THR A 99 -0.53 -11.23 -15.77
CA THR A 99 -0.75 -11.89 -17.07
C THR A 99 -1.61 -11.08 -18.04
N SER A 100 -2.47 -10.20 -17.53
CA SER A 100 -3.41 -9.41 -18.34
C SER A 100 -2.76 -8.14 -18.93
N LEU A 101 -1.62 -7.69 -18.39
CA LEU A 101 -0.92 -6.49 -18.82
C LEU A 101 0.10 -6.75 -19.95
N LYS A 102 -0.34 -7.36 -21.03
CA LYS A 102 0.50 -7.50 -22.22
C LYS A 102 0.65 -6.11 -22.88
N GLY A 103 1.88 -5.62 -23.01
CA GLY A 103 2.18 -4.41 -23.77
C GLY A 103 2.02 -3.06 -23.07
N LYS A 104 1.82 -3.01 -21.74
CA LYS A 104 1.64 -1.74 -20.97
C LYS A 104 0.49 -0.88 -21.52
N ASP A 105 -0.56 -1.52 -22.00
CA ASP A 105 -1.75 -0.87 -22.50
C ASP A 105 -2.70 -0.47 -21.35
N PHE A 106 -3.09 0.79 -21.30
CA PHE A 106 -4.00 1.31 -20.28
C PHE A 106 -5.44 0.83 -20.49
N LEU A 107 -5.86 0.59 -21.73
CA LEU A 107 -7.20 0.06 -22.00
C LEU A 107 -7.37 -1.32 -21.34
N SER A 108 -6.41 -2.21 -21.53
CA SER A 108 -6.36 -3.51 -20.86
C SER A 108 -6.34 -3.40 -19.33
N TYR A 109 -5.66 -2.38 -18.79
CA TYR A 109 -5.66 -2.08 -17.35
C TYR A 109 -7.08 -1.72 -16.86
N VAL A 110 -7.79 -0.88 -17.61
CA VAL A 110 -9.15 -0.43 -17.29
C VAL A 110 -10.13 -1.58 -17.31
N GLU A 111 -10.13 -2.42 -18.34
CA GLU A 111 -11.04 -3.58 -18.44
C GLU A 111 -10.87 -4.56 -17.27
N GLU A 112 -9.62 -4.86 -16.91
CA GLU A 112 -9.33 -5.72 -15.77
C GLU A 112 -9.73 -5.04 -14.45
N SER A 113 -9.52 -3.72 -14.32
CA SER A 113 -9.92 -2.97 -13.13
C SER A 113 -11.44 -2.97 -12.95
N LEU A 114 -12.20 -2.72 -14.03
CA LEU A 114 -13.67 -2.68 -14.02
C LEU A 114 -14.33 -4.06 -13.88
N SER A 115 -13.61 -5.15 -14.14
CA SER A 115 -14.10 -6.52 -13.88
C SER A 115 -13.82 -6.99 -12.45
N ARG A 116 -12.99 -6.26 -11.69
CA ARG A 116 -12.48 -6.71 -10.38
C ARG A 116 -12.66 -5.69 -9.27
N CYS A 117 -13.24 -4.54 -9.57
CA CYS A 117 -13.48 -3.47 -8.63
C CYS A 117 -14.85 -2.82 -8.88
N GLU A 118 -15.38 -2.21 -7.84
CA GLU A 118 -16.67 -1.52 -7.85
C GLU A 118 -16.46 -0.02 -7.65
N PHE A 119 -17.21 0.77 -8.40
CA PHE A 119 -17.34 2.22 -8.20
C PHE A 119 -18.67 2.47 -7.51
N ILE A 120 -18.61 2.85 -6.24
CA ILE A 120 -19.79 3.02 -5.38
C ILE A 120 -20.07 4.51 -5.25
N ASN A 121 -21.15 4.98 -5.88
CA ASN A 121 -21.63 6.35 -5.70
C ASN A 121 -22.85 6.33 -4.76
N GLN A 122 -22.70 6.83 -3.54
CA GLN A 122 -23.78 6.83 -2.54
C GLN A 122 -24.96 7.74 -2.92
N LYS A 123 -24.80 8.63 -3.92
CA LYS A 123 -25.80 9.62 -4.33
C LYS A 123 -26.55 9.25 -5.62
N GLN A 124 -26.15 8.20 -6.33
CA GLN A 124 -26.77 7.81 -7.61
C GLN A 124 -27.49 6.46 -7.51
N SER A 125 -28.78 6.46 -7.89
CA SER A 125 -29.66 5.28 -7.93
C SER A 125 -29.47 4.40 -9.18
N SER A 126 -28.57 4.77 -10.11
CA SER A 126 -28.36 4.04 -11.36
C SER A 126 -27.53 2.78 -11.13
N THR A 127 -27.97 1.65 -11.68
CA THR A 127 -27.27 0.36 -11.66
C THR A 127 -25.85 0.48 -12.27
N PHE A 128 -24.88 -0.16 -11.61
CA PHE A 128 -23.44 -0.16 -11.96
C PHE A 128 -23.16 -0.38 -13.47
N GLU A 129 -23.93 -1.24 -14.14
CA GLU A 129 -23.77 -1.54 -15.57
C GLU A 129 -24.07 -0.35 -16.51
N GLN A 130 -25.04 0.52 -16.18
CA GLN A 130 -25.31 1.71 -17.00
C GLN A 130 -24.21 2.78 -16.86
N ASN A 131 -23.40 2.73 -15.79
CA ASN A 131 -22.35 3.70 -15.52
C ASN A 131 -20.96 3.23 -15.98
N LYS A 132 -20.79 1.93 -16.27
CA LYS A 132 -19.50 1.33 -16.59
C LYS A 132 -18.83 1.94 -17.83
N ASN A 133 -19.60 2.19 -18.90
CA ASN A 133 -19.07 2.81 -20.12
C ASN A 133 -18.67 4.27 -19.90
N ASN A 134 -19.44 5.03 -19.10
CA ASN A 134 -19.10 6.41 -18.77
C ASN A 134 -17.83 6.49 -17.93
N ILE A 135 -17.69 5.61 -16.93
CA ILE A 135 -16.48 5.48 -16.11
C ILE A 135 -15.29 5.10 -16.99
N ARG A 136 -15.45 4.10 -17.87
CA ARG A 136 -14.42 3.67 -18.82
C ARG A 136 -13.92 4.82 -19.68
N ASN A 137 -14.83 5.56 -20.31
CA ASN A 137 -14.47 6.70 -21.16
C ASN A 137 -13.77 7.80 -20.35
N SER A 138 -14.27 8.09 -19.15
CA SER A 138 -13.64 9.07 -18.24
C SER A 138 -12.22 8.67 -17.85
N LEU A 139 -11.98 7.37 -17.58
CA LEU A 139 -10.64 6.84 -17.28
C LEU A 139 -9.69 6.99 -18.46
N LEU A 140 -10.14 6.65 -19.68
CA LEU A 140 -9.32 6.77 -20.89
C LEU A 140 -8.97 8.23 -21.19
N GLU A 141 -9.94 9.14 -21.06
CA GLU A 141 -9.71 10.57 -21.23
C GLU A 141 -8.71 11.10 -20.18
N MET A 142 -8.92 10.75 -18.91
CA MET A 142 -8.03 11.15 -17.81
C MET A 142 -6.60 10.62 -18.00
N TRP A 143 -6.46 9.41 -18.53
CA TRP A 143 -5.16 8.84 -18.86
C TRP A 143 -4.46 9.62 -19.96
N GLU A 144 -5.15 9.94 -21.04
CA GLU A 144 -4.57 10.72 -22.14
C GLU A 144 -4.07 12.10 -21.69
N GLN A 145 -4.76 12.73 -20.73
CA GLN A 145 -4.36 14.01 -20.14
C GLN A 145 -3.11 13.93 -19.24
N HIS A 146 -2.73 12.75 -18.76
CA HIS A 146 -1.70 12.60 -17.72
C HIS A 146 -0.62 11.56 -18.01
N LYS A 147 -0.72 10.78 -19.09
CA LYS A 147 0.23 9.69 -19.42
C LYS A 147 1.68 10.15 -19.57
N ASP A 148 1.89 11.40 -19.96
CA ASP A 148 3.19 12.05 -20.09
C ASP A 148 3.87 12.33 -18.74
N LYS A 149 3.10 12.39 -17.65
CA LYS A 149 3.58 12.59 -16.28
C LYS A 149 4.26 11.35 -15.69
N SER A 150 4.35 10.24 -16.43
CA SER A 150 5.04 9.02 -16.01
C SER A 150 6.47 9.28 -15.49
N ARG A 151 7.20 10.24 -16.08
CA ARG A 151 8.53 10.64 -15.58
C ARG A 151 8.49 11.31 -14.20
N LEU A 152 7.47 12.12 -13.94
CA LEU A 152 7.29 12.78 -12.64
C LEU A 152 7.00 11.76 -11.54
N VAL A 153 6.33 10.65 -11.88
CA VAL A 153 6.09 9.57 -10.93
C VAL A 153 7.42 9.02 -10.39
N GLU A 154 8.38 8.69 -11.25
CA GLU A 154 9.69 8.20 -10.79
C GLU A 154 10.48 9.26 -10.01
N ALA A 155 10.37 10.54 -10.38
CA ALA A 155 11.01 11.62 -9.64
C ALA A 155 10.43 11.74 -8.21
N VAL A 156 9.11 11.66 -8.07
CA VAL A 156 8.43 11.69 -6.77
C VAL A 156 8.75 10.42 -5.97
N THR A 157 8.74 9.24 -6.60
CA THR A 157 9.14 7.98 -5.97
C THR A 157 10.59 8.07 -5.47
N GLY A 158 11.51 8.59 -6.27
CA GLY A 158 12.90 8.81 -5.86
C GLY A 158 13.02 9.75 -4.65
N LEU A 159 12.26 10.85 -4.63
CA LEU A 159 12.21 11.75 -3.47
C LEU A 159 11.64 11.04 -2.22
N GLN A 160 10.58 10.25 -2.39
CA GLN A 160 10.01 9.44 -1.31
C GLN A 160 11.07 8.48 -0.72
N MET A 161 11.84 7.80 -1.58
CA MET A 161 12.91 6.89 -1.16
C MET A 161 14.06 7.59 -0.42
N CYS A 162 14.32 8.87 -0.73
CA CYS A 162 15.30 9.68 0.00
C CYS A 162 14.78 10.12 1.37
N LEU A 163 13.48 10.37 1.50
CA LEU A 163 12.85 10.82 2.75
C LEU A 163 12.52 9.65 3.69
N GLU A 164 12.24 8.47 3.15
CA GLU A 164 11.84 7.28 3.91
C GLU A 164 12.80 6.96 5.07
N PRO A 165 14.15 6.91 4.91
CA PRO A 165 15.05 6.61 6.01
C PRO A 165 14.97 7.62 7.17
N VAL A 166 14.74 8.89 6.86
CA VAL A 166 14.61 9.95 7.87
C VAL A 166 13.29 9.82 8.60
N ALA A 167 12.19 9.62 7.87
CA ALA A 167 10.87 9.42 8.45
C ALA A 167 10.80 8.16 9.33
N GLU A 168 11.38 7.05 8.87
CA GLU A 168 11.49 5.83 9.65
C GLU A 168 12.31 6.06 10.92
N SER A 169 13.48 6.70 10.82
CA SER A 169 14.34 7.01 11.97
C SER A 169 13.63 7.87 13.02
N LEU A 170 12.83 8.84 12.59
CA LEU A 170 12.04 9.68 13.47
C LEU A 170 10.99 8.86 14.24
N VAL A 171 10.26 7.98 13.55
CA VAL A 171 9.29 7.07 14.19
C VAL A 171 9.96 6.11 15.16
N VAL A 172 11.16 5.60 14.83
CA VAL A 172 11.92 4.75 15.76
C VAL A 172 12.31 5.54 17.01
N ALA A 173 12.79 6.76 16.85
CA ALA A 173 13.20 7.62 17.96
C ALA A 173 12.01 7.96 18.87
N ASP A 174 10.88 8.38 18.30
CA ASP A 174 9.64 8.66 19.02
C ASP A 174 9.18 7.46 19.87
N ARG A 175 9.18 6.26 19.28
CA ARG A 175 8.82 5.03 19.98
C ARG A 175 9.83 4.65 21.08
N ALA A 176 11.12 4.91 20.87
CA ALA A 176 12.13 4.68 21.89
C ALA A 176 11.95 5.63 23.09
N CYS A 177 11.64 6.91 22.83
CA CYS A 177 11.29 7.88 23.86
C CYS A 177 10.07 7.43 24.65
N TYR A 178 9.00 7.00 23.97
CA TYR A 178 7.80 6.48 24.62
C TYR A 178 8.09 5.30 25.57
N LEU A 179 8.98 4.37 25.20
CA LEU A 179 9.37 3.25 26.05
C LEU A 179 10.20 3.68 27.26
N TRP A 180 11.04 4.71 27.09
CA TRP A 180 11.85 5.27 28.18
C TRP A 180 10.98 5.98 29.22
N GLU A 181 10.03 6.78 28.76
CA GLU A 181 9.02 7.43 29.60
C GLU A 181 8.14 6.40 30.34
N GLY A 182 7.90 5.24 29.72
CA GLY A 182 7.24 4.09 30.33
C GLY A 182 8.08 3.29 31.34
N GLY A 183 9.29 3.75 31.69
CA GLY A 183 10.14 3.16 32.74
C GLY A 183 11.12 2.09 32.27
N ARG A 184 11.33 1.88 30.96
CA ARG A 184 12.39 1.00 30.45
C ARG A 184 13.69 1.78 30.24
N SER A 185 14.67 1.54 31.10
CA SER A 185 15.97 2.24 31.09
C SER A 185 17.01 1.65 30.12
N ASP A 186 16.82 0.44 29.59
CA ASP A 186 17.73 -0.20 28.63
C ASP A 186 17.07 -0.37 27.25
N VAL A 187 16.70 0.74 26.63
CA VAL A 187 16.19 0.79 25.26
C VAL A 187 17.30 1.32 24.36
N ARG A 188 17.70 0.55 23.35
CA ARG A 188 18.71 0.95 22.37
C ARG A 188 18.17 0.79 20.96
N VAL A 189 18.36 1.82 20.15
CA VAL A 189 18.12 1.73 18.71
C VAL A 189 19.36 1.12 18.08
N VAL A 190 19.24 -0.13 17.62
CA VAL A 190 20.32 -0.84 16.94
C VAL A 190 20.05 -0.85 15.45
N ARG A 191 21.02 -0.36 14.66
CA ARG A 191 20.96 -0.46 13.20
C ARG A 191 21.21 -1.93 12.81
N MET A 192 20.16 -2.63 12.40
CA MET A 192 20.28 -3.97 11.85
C MET A 192 20.50 -3.87 10.32
N ILE A 193 21.77 -3.80 9.94
CA ILE A 193 22.38 -3.88 8.59
C ILE A 193 22.28 -2.61 7.72
N ASP A 194 23.40 -2.33 7.03
CA ASP A 194 23.65 -1.30 6.01
C ASP A 194 23.18 -1.74 4.61
#